data_AF-R9KX63-F1
#
_entry.id   AF-R9KX63-F1
#
_cell.length_a   1.000
_cell.length_b   1.000
_cell.length_c   1.000
_cell.angle_alpha   90.00
_cell.angle_beta   90.00
_cell.angle_gamma   90.00
#
_symmetry.space_group_name_H-M   'P 1'
#
loop_
_entity.id
_entity.type
_entity.pdbx_description
1 polymer ?
#
loop_
_entity_poly.entity_id
_entity_poly.type
_entity_poly.pdbx_seq_one_letter_code
_entity_poly.pdbx_strand_id
1 'polypeptide(L)' 'MAVEIFTISEAAEVMGITQKAMRRRVERRCISCQKIGGRWIVALDPDDFRKKEPTAK' A
#
# COMPACT_ATOMS: atom_id res chain seq x y z
N MET A 1 -7.03 -11.61 8.48
CA MET A 1 -7.54 -10.31 7.99
C MET A 1 -7.28 -9.28 9.07
N ALA A 2 -6.01 -8.89 9.23
CA ALA A 2 -5.65 -7.76 10.07
C ALA A 2 -5.29 -6.66 9.09
N VAL A 3 -6.18 -5.68 8.93
CA VAL A 3 -5.88 -4.50 8.14
C VAL A 3 -4.93 -3.66 8.97
N GLU A 4 -3.70 -3.55 8.53
CA GLU A 4 -2.67 -2.77 9.18
C GLU A 4 -2.60 -1.36 8.57
N ILE A 5 -2.27 -0.41 9.42
CA ILE A 5 -2.28 1.01 9.10
C ILE A 5 -0.84 1.47 8.93
N PHE A 6 -0.48 1.88 7.72
CA PHE A 6 0.87 2.28 7.35
C PHE A 6 0.91 3.73 6.85
N THR A 7 2.03 4.40 7.00
CA THR A 7 2.31 5.61 6.20
C THR A 7 2.59 5.24 4.75
N ILE A 8 2.57 6.22 3.83
CA ILE A 8 2.96 5.98 2.43
C ILE A 8 4.34 5.34 2.30
N SER A 9 5.29 5.71 3.16
CA SER A 9 6.66 5.18 3.13
C SER A 9 6.69 3.71 3.52
N GLU A 10 6.11 3.37 4.68
CA GLU A 10 6.04 1.99 5.15
C GLU A 10 5.24 1.11 4.19
N ALA A 11 4.10 1.62 3.70
CA ALA A 11 3.26 0.94 2.74
C ALA A 11 4.02 0.64 1.44
N ALA A 12 4.90 1.55 1.00
CA ALA A 12 5.73 1.36 -0.18
C ALA A 12 6.80 0.28 0.03
N GLU A 13 7.39 0.21 1.22
CA GLU A 13 8.35 -0.83 1.61
C GLU A 13 7.68 -2.20 1.67
N VAL A 14 6.52 -2.30 2.32
CA VAL A 14 5.71 -3.54 2.38
C VAL A 14 5.32 -4.01 0.98
N MET A 15 4.96 -3.08 0.09
CA MET A 15 4.63 -3.40 -1.30
C MET A 15 5.83 -3.62 -2.23
N GLY A 16 7.06 -3.38 -1.76
CA GLY A 16 8.26 -3.43 -2.61
C GLY A 16 8.22 -2.46 -3.80
N ILE A 17 7.57 -1.30 -3.64
CA ILE A 17 7.45 -0.27 -4.68
C ILE A 17 8.05 1.06 -4.22
N THR A 18 8.22 1.99 -5.16
CA THR A 18 8.63 3.34 -4.80
C THR A 18 7.50 4.12 -4.10
N GLN A 19 7.86 5.02 -3.18
CA GLN A 19 6.90 5.92 -2.54
C GLN A 19 6.08 6.74 -3.55
N LYS A 20 6.70 7.13 -4.68
CA LYS A 20 6.01 7.81 -5.78
C LYS A 20 4.94 6.93 -6.42
N ALA A 21 5.21 5.64 -6.59
CA ALA A 21 4.23 4.69 -7.11
C ALA A 21 3.12 4.40 -6.10
N MET A 22 3.42 4.38 -4.80
CA MET A 22 2.42 4.29 -3.74
C MET A 22 1.51 5.51 -3.72
N ARG A 23 2.10 6.73 -3.75
CA ARG A 23 1.36 7.99 -3.81
C ARG A 23 0.43 8.05 -5.02
N ARG A 24 0.89 7.63 -6.20
CA ARG A 24 0.03 7.55 -7.40
C ARG A 24 -1.15 6.60 -7.23
N ARG A 25 -0.98 5.47 -6.54
CA ARG A 25 -2.08 4.51 -6.26
C ARG A 25 -3.09 5.09 -5.28
N VAL A 26 -2.61 5.79 -4.25
CA VAL A 26 -3.43 6.58 -3.32
C VAL A 26 -4.23 7.65 -4.06
N GLU A 27 -3.58 8.45 -4.92
CA GLU A 27 -4.22 9.50 -5.72
C GLU A 27 -5.26 8.94 -6.70
N ARG A 28 -5.00 7.77 -7.27
CA ARG A 28 -5.93 7.04 -8.15
C ARG A 28 -7.03 6.28 -7.39
N ARG A 29 -7.05 6.34 -6.05
CA ARG A 29 -7.98 5.60 -5.18
C ARG A 29 -7.96 4.08 -5.38
N CYS A 30 -6.83 3.54 -5.82
CA CYS A 30 -6.63 2.09 -5.97
C CYS A 30 -6.36 1.39 -4.64
N ILE A 31 -6.07 2.16 -3.58
CA ILE A 31 -5.77 1.64 -2.24
C ILE A 31 -6.57 2.46 -1.23
N SER A 32 -7.14 1.76 -0.24
CA SER A 32 -7.82 2.36 0.89
C SER A 32 -6.85 3.24 1.69
N CYS A 33 -7.17 4.52 1.79
CA CYS A 33 -6.33 5.49 2.48
C CYS A 33 -7.17 6.59 3.12
N GLN A 34 -6.62 7.17 4.18
CA GLN A 34 -7.21 8.27 4.91
C GLN A 34 -6.16 9.34 5.20
N LYS A 35 -6.56 10.61 5.19
CA LYS A 35 -5.69 11.71 5.58
C LYS A 35 -5.94 12.05 7.05
N ILE A 36 -4.94 11.84 7.91
CA ILE A 36 -5.01 12.08 9.35
C ILE A 36 -3.89 13.04 9.72
N GLY A 37 -4.23 14.19 10.32
CA GLY A 37 -3.23 15.18 10.74
C GLY A 37 -2.33 15.70 9.61
N GLY A 38 -2.85 15.79 8.38
CA GLY A 38 -2.08 16.21 7.21
C GLY A 38 -1.25 15.11 6.54
N ARG A 39 -1.13 13.93 7.16
CA ARG A 39 -0.41 12.77 6.62
C ARG A 39 -1.37 11.79 5.95
N TRP A 40 -0.90 11.15 4.89
CA TRP A 40 -1.62 10.06 4.24
C TRP A 40 -1.29 8.75 4.93
N ILE A 41 -2.35 8.07 5.33
CA ILE A 41 -2.34 6.82 6.04
C ILE A 41 -3.04 5.79 5.14
N VAL A 42 -2.40 4.66 4.91
CA VAL A 42 -2.80 3.61 3.98
C VAL A 42 -3.20 2.39 4.79
N ALA A 43 -4.40 1.88 4.54
CA ALA A 43 -4.89 0.65 5.14
C ALA A 43 -4.56 -0.49 4.18
N LEU A 44 -3.66 -1.38 4.59
CA LEU A 44 -3.22 -2.52 3.79
C LEU A 44 -3.48 -3.81 4.55
N ASP A 45 -3.99 -4.82 3.84
CA ASP A 45 -3.98 -6.19 4.35
C ASP A 45 -2.69 -6.87 3.84
N PRO A 46 -1.81 -7.36 4.73
CA PRO A 46 -0.55 -7.97 4.31
C PRO A 46 -0.74 -9.27 3.50
N ASP A 47 -1.89 -9.92 3.57
CA ASP A 47 -2.19 -11.16 2.85
C ASP A 47 -2.62 -10.92 1.40
N ASP A 48 -3.17 -9.73 1.08
CA ASP A 48 -3.50 -9.30 -0.29
C ASP A 48 -2.29 -9.40 -1.24
N PHE A 49 -1.08 -9.38 -0.67
CA PHE A 49 0.18 -9.37 -1.40
C PHE A 49 0.95 -10.70 -1.36
N ARG A 50 0.52 -11.69 -0.53
CA ARG A 50 1.18 -13.01 -0.48
C ARG A 50 0.95 -13.85 -1.75
N LYS A 51 0.15 -13.36 -2.71
CA LYS A 51 -0.06 -13.99 -4.02
C LYS A 51 0.53 -13.17 -5.16
N LYS A 52 1.84 -13.22 -5.31
CA LYS A 52 2.46 -13.43 -6.63
C LYS A 52 3.72 -14.28 -6.46
N GLU A 53 3.53 -15.60 -6.45
CA GLU A 53 4.49 -16.43 -7.16
C GLU A 53 4.56 -15.86 -8.58
N PRO A 54 5.74 -15.47 -9.10
CA PRO A 54 5.83 -15.07 -10.48
C PRO A 54 5.38 -16.29 -11.28
N THR A 55 4.25 -16.17 -11.97
CA THR A 55 3.90 -17.11 -13.02
C THR A 55 4.96 -16.90 -14.10
N ALA A 56 6.06 -17.64 -13.98
CA ALA A 56 7.06 -17.77 -15.00
C ALA A 56 6.36 -18.28 -16.24
N LYS A 57 6.46 -17.54 -17.33
CA LYS A 57 6.08 -18.00 -18.66
C LYS A 57 7.17 -17.58 -19.64
#